data_AF-B9S8K0-F1
#
_entry.id   AF-B9S8K0-F1
#
_cell.length_a   1.000
_cell.length_b   1.000
_cell.length_c   1.000
_cell.angle_alpha   90.00
_cell.angle_beta   90.00
_cell.angle_gamma   90.00
#
_symmetry.space_group_name_H-M   'P 1'
#
loop_
_entity.id
_entity.type
_entity.pdbx_description
1 polymer ?
#
loop_
_entity_poly.entity_id
_entity_poly.type
_entity_poly.pdbx_seq_one_letter_code
_entity_poly.pdbx_strand_id
1 'polypeptide(L)'
;MLVLSLGTGKAYLNEEERYSTKKASKWGILGWVLDNRRTPILDIFQDASCDMVDVHVASLFNSFHCHGHYLRIQTDKLTGDQASLDIATDDNLSRLLATGNELLDKVESRVDLVTGGLRPITHEDGANMSNAVALDYFAQRLNM
;
A
#
# COMPACT_ATOMS: atom_id res chain seq x y z
N MET A 1 -18.87 -8.34 9.69
CA MET A 1 -17.69 -8.86 8.98
C MET A 1 -16.56 -7.87 9.17
N LEU A 2 -15.41 -8.32 9.67
CA LEU A 2 -14.21 -7.51 9.87
C LEU A 2 -13.19 -7.91 8.80
N VAL A 3 -12.53 -6.94 8.17
CA VAL A 3 -11.51 -7.16 7.14
C VAL A 3 -10.23 -6.43 7.52
N LEU A 4 -9.15 -7.19 7.69
CA LEU A 4 -7.79 -6.67 7.84
C LEU A 4 -7.06 -6.87 6.52
N SER A 5 -6.51 -5.79 5.96
CA SER A 5 -5.75 -5.82 4.72
C SER A 5 -4.34 -5.28 4.98
N LEU A 6 -3.33 -6.11 4.72
CA LEU A 6 -1.93 -5.77 4.93
C LEU A 6 -1.22 -5.64 3.59
N GLY A 7 -0.55 -4.52 3.38
CA GLY A 7 0.22 -4.25 2.18
C GLY A 7 1.71 -4.52 2.41
N THR A 8 2.42 -4.88 1.35
CA THR A 8 3.88 -5.08 1.35
C THR A 8 4.66 -3.80 1.05
N GLY A 9 3.98 -2.65 1.08
CA GLY A 9 4.51 -1.35 0.70
C GLY A 9 4.48 -1.08 -0.80
N LYS A 10 4.45 0.21 -1.13
CA LYS A 10 4.64 0.78 -2.46
C LYS A 10 5.93 1.59 -2.46
N ALA A 11 6.59 1.66 -3.61
CA ALA A 11 7.75 2.53 -3.73
C ALA A 11 7.32 3.99 -3.63
N TYR A 12 8.16 4.77 -2.97
CA TYR A 12 8.10 6.21 -2.98
C TYR A 12 8.28 6.69 -4.41
N LEU A 13 7.22 7.23 -4.98
CA LEU A 13 7.27 7.92 -6.25
C LEU A 13 7.73 9.35 -5.97
N ASN A 14 9.02 9.62 -6.17
CA ASN A 14 9.39 10.93 -6.71
C ASN A 14 8.59 11.06 -8.03
N GLU A 15 8.16 12.26 -8.41
CA GLU A 15 7.40 12.53 -9.64
C GLU A 15 8.07 12.04 -10.95
N GLU A 16 9.23 11.39 -10.88
CA GLU A 16 9.79 10.55 -11.93
C GLU A 16 8.96 9.26 -12.07
N GLU A 17 7.94 9.34 -12.93
CA GLU A 17 7.16 8.19 -13.40
C GLU A 17 8.07 6.97 -13.64
N ARG A 18 7.84 5.88 -12.88
CA ARG A 18 8.53 4.57 -13.06
C ARG A 18 8.64 4.19 -14.54
N TYR A 19 7.60 4.54 -15.32
CA TYR A 19 7.54 4.39 -16.76
C TYR A 19 6.94 5.66 -17.38
N SER A 20 7.64 6.30 -18.31
CA SER A 20 7.10 7.44 -19.06
C SER A 20 6.30 6.97 -20.27
N THR A 21 5.14 7.59 -20.53
CA THR A 21 4.31 7.35 -21.74
C THR A 21 5.12 7.50 -23.04
N LYS A 22 6.07 8.44 -23.08
CA LYS A 22 6.95 8.67 -24.22
C LYS A 22 7.91 7.51 -24.48
N LYS A 23 8.31 6.78 -23.42
CA LYS A 23 9.16 5.58 -23.51
C LYS A 23 8.31 4.36 -23.86
N ALA A 24 7.18 4.19 -23.18
CA ALA A 24 6.25 3.07 -23.38
C ALA A 24 5.65 3.03 -24.80
N SER A 25 5.40 4.18 -25.43
CA SER A 25 4.91 4.23 -26.82
C SER A 25 5.86 3.64 -27.85
N LYS A 26 7.14 3.44 -27.49
CA LYS A 26 8.17 2.83 -28.34
C LYS A 26 8.47 1.37 -27.98
N TRP A 27 7.80 0.81 -26.97
CA TRP A 27 8.03 -0.57 -26.57
C TRP A 27 7.40 -1.56 -27.55
N GLY A 28 8.20 -2.54 -27.99
CA GLY A 28 7.70 -3.82 -28.48
C GLY A 28 7.51 -4.81 -27.33
N ILE A 29 7.23 -6.08 -27.64
CA ILE A 29 7.01 -7.15 -26.64
C ILE A 29 8.15 -7.21 -25.61
N LEU A 30 9.41 -7.11 -26.06
CA LEU A 30 10.57 -7.14 -25.15
C LEU A 30 10.60 -5.96 -24.17
N GLY A 31 10.17 -4.76 -24.59
CA GLY A 31 10.11 -3.60 -23.69
C GLY A 31 9.02 -3.75 -22.63
N TRP A 32 7.91 -4.42 -22.96
CA TRP A 32 6.86 -4.76 -22.00
C TRP A 32 7.27 -5.86 -21.01
N VAL A 33 8.13 -6.78 -21.43
CA VAL A 33 8.64 -7.88 -20.60
C VAL A 33 9.84 -7.46 -19.76
N LEU A 34 10.74 -6.63 -20.29
CA LEU A 34 11.98 -6.24 -19.63
C LEU A 34 12.38 -4.81 -19.99
N ASP A 35 12.34 -3.91 -19.00
CA ASP A 35 12.88 -2.55 -19.09
C ASP A 35 13.69 -2.25 -17.83
N ASN A 36 14.94 -1.82 -17.99
CA ASN A 36 15.83 -1.46 -16.87
C ASN A 36 15.88 -2.49 -15.72
N ARG A 37 16.00 -3.78 -16.06
CA ARG A 37 16.01 -4.93 -15.10
C ARG A 37 14.71 -5.13 -14.32
N ARG A 38 13.60 -4.54 -14.76
CA ARG A 38 12.26 -4.77 -14.23
C ARG A 38 11.34 -5.33 -15.29
N THR A 39 10.17 -5.81 -14.87
CA THR A 39 9.14 -6.41 -15.72
C THR A 39 7.91 -5.51 -15.76
N PRO A 40 7.83 -4.53 -16.69
CA PRO A 40 6.80 -3.49 -16.65
C PRO A 40 5.37 -4.01 -16.61
N ILE A 41 5.07 -5.06 -17.36
CA ILE A 41 3.74 -5.65 -17.39
C ILE A 41 3.32 -6.23 -16.03
N LEU A 42 4.26 -6.86 -15.31
CA LEU A 42 3.99 -7.47 -14.01
C LEU A 42 3.86 -6.37 -12.94
N ASP A 43 4.74 -5.38 -12.98
CA ASP A 43 4.69 -4.23 -12.06
C ASP A 43 3.35 -3.48 -12.18
N ILE A 44 2.95 -3.12 -13.40
CA ILE A 44 1.70 -2.39 -13.66
C ILE A 44 0.49 -3.25 -13.25
N PHE A 45 0.49 -4.54 -13.58
CA PHE A 45 -0.60 -5.44 -13.21
C PHE A 45 -0.73 -5.59 -11.70
N GLN A 46 0.39 -5.76 -10.99
CA GLN A 46 0.39 -5.96 -9.56
C GLN A 46 0.00 -4.69 -8.80
N ASP A 47 0.52 -3.53 -9.20
CA ASP A 47 0.12 -2.24 -8.67
C ASP A 47 -1.39 -2.00 -8.90
N ALA A 48 -1.87 -2.18 -10.14
CA ALA A 48 -3.29 -2.03 -10.47
C ALA A 48 -4.19 -3.01 -9.73
N SER A 49 -3.75 -4.26 -9.55
CA SER A 49 -4.51 -5.27 -8.80
C SER A 49 -4.62 -4.91 -7.32
N CYS A 50 -3.57 -4.35 -6.71
CA CYS A 50 -3.64 -3.88 -5.33
C CYS A 50 -4.60 -2.71 -5.20
N ASP A 51 -4.54 -1.76 -6.13
CA ASP A 51 -5.40 -0.57 -6.13
C ASP A 51 -6.86 -0.90 -6.37
N MET A 52 -7.16 -1.80 -7.32
CA MET A 52 -8.54 -2.21 -7.62
C MET A 52 -9.21 -2.94 -6.45
N VAL A 53 -8.47 -3.76 -5.70
CA VAL A 53 -9.01 -4.42 -4.49
C VAL A 53 -9.26 -3.39 -3.40
N ASP A 54 -8.31 -2.47 -3.15
CA ASP A 54 -8.46 -1.42 -2.16
C ASP A 54 -9.64 -0.49 -2.50
N VAL A 55 -9.83 -0.14 -3.77
CA VAL A 55 -10.97 0.68 -4.25
C VAL A 55 -12.29 -0.05 -4.11
N HIS A 56 -12.39 -1.32 -4.50
CA HIS A 56 -13.63 -2.09 -4.36
C HIS A 56 -14.02 -2.28 -2.90
N VAL A 57 -13.06 -2.59 -2.04
CA VAL A 57 -13.30 -2.79 -0.62
C VAL A 57 -13.69 -1.46 0.05
N ALA A 58 -12.95 -0.37 -0.22
CA ALA A 58 -13.30 0.94 0.32
C ALA A 58 -14.66 1.45 -0.20
N SER A 59 -15.02 1.21 -1.46
CA SER A 59 -16.34 1.54 -2.02
C SER A 59 -17.48 0.76 -1.35
N LEU A 60 -17.28 -0.54 -1.10
CA LEU A 60 -18.24 -1.37 -0.37
C LEU A 60 -18.41 -0.87 1.07
N PHE A 61 -17.33 -0.66 1.81
CA PHE A 61 -17.44 -0.21 3.20
C PHE A 61 -17.93 1.24 3.33
N ASN A 62 -17.70 2.08 2.32
CA ASN A 62 -18.26 3.43 2.23
C ASN A 62 -19.77 3.42 1.95
N SER A 63 -20.24 2.55 1.05
CA SER A 63 -21.68 2.46 0.73
C SER A 63 -22.52 1.89 1.89
N PHE A 64 -21.93 1.05 2.74
CA PHE A 64 -22.60 0.48 3.93
C PHE A 64 -22.39 1.27 5.23
N HIS A 65 -21.74 2.45 5.20
CA HIS A 65 -21.38 3.23 6.41
C HIS A 65 -20.63 2.40 7.49
N CYS A 66 -19.89 1.38 7.07
CA CYS A 66 -19.22 0.41 7.96
C CYS A 66 -17.70 0.68 8.02
N HIS A 67 -17.29 1.94 8.09
CA HIS A 67 -15.87 2.32 8.02
C HIS A 67 -14.99 1.67 9.09
N GLY A 68 -15.52 1.44 10.30
CA GLY A 68 -14.79 0.77 11.38
C GLY A 68 -14.59 -0.73 11.18
N HIS A 69 -15.05 -1.33 10.07
CA HIS A 69 -14.92 -2.77 9.80
C HIS A 69 -13.77 -3.12 8.85
N TYR A 70 -13.08 -2.11 8.31
CA TYR A 70 -11.95 -2.28 7.41
C TYR A 70 -10.72 -1.54 7.95
N LEU A 71 -9.64 -2.29 8.18
CA LEU A 71 -8.34 -1.76 8.57
C LEU A 71 -7.31 -2.10 7.48
N ARG A 72 -6.68 -1.07 6.89
CA ARG A 72 -5.61 -1.20 5.90
C ARG A 72 -4.32 -0.66 6.48
N ILE A 73 -3.28 -1.49 6.52
CA ILE A 73 -1.92 -1.06 6.90
C ILE A 73 -1.05 -1.16 5.66
N GLN A 74 -0.48 -0.03 5.25
CA GLN A 74 0.31 0.09 4.03
C GLN A 74 1.33 1.22 4.20
N THR A 75 2.44 1.14 3.46
CA THR A 75 3.42 2.23 3.31
C THR A 75 3.56 2.59 1.84
N ASP A 76 3.80 3.87 1.54
CA ASP A 76 4.14 4.40 0.21
C ASP A 76 5.56 4.98 0.17
N LYS A 77 6.40 4.64 1.16
CA LYS A 77 7.72 5.24 1.37
C LYS A 77 8.89 4.30 1.11
N LEU A 78 8.69 3.17 0.44
CA LEU A 78 9.79 2.25 0.13
C LEU A 78 10.74 2.89 -0.88
N THR A 79 12.04 2.86 -0.63
CA THR A 79 13.06 3.47 -1.50
C THR A 79 14.19 2.49 -1.77
N GLY A 80 14.88 2.67 -2.91
CA GLY A 80 16.01 1.84 -3.31
C GLY A 80 15.67 0.35 -3.34
N ASP A 81 16.51 -0.47 -2.71
CA ASP A 81 16.39 -1.94 -2.69
C ASP A 81 15.11 -2.42 -1.98
N GLN A 82 14.57 -1.65 -1.04
CA GLN A 82 13.33 -2.00 -0.34
C GLN A 82 12.12 -1.97 -1.28
N ALA A 83 12.21 -1.23 -2.39
CA ALA A 83 11.20 -1.17 -3.42
C ALA A 83 11.37 -2.26 -4.50
N SER A 84 12.39 -3.12 -4.40
CA SER A 84 12.59 -4.25 -5.32
C SER A 84 12.00 -5.53 -4.75
N LEU A 85 11.43 -6.37 -5.62
CA LEU A 85 10.77 -7.63 -5.22
C LEU A 85 11.76 -8.81 -5.06
N ASP A 86 12.96 -8.70 -5.62
CA ASP A 86 13.92 -9.80 -5.80
C ASP A 86 15.21 -9.64 -4.96
N ILE A 87 15.36 -8.53 -4.23
CA ILE A 87 16.55 -8.25 -3.43
C ILE A 87 16.37 -8.77 -2.00
N ALA A 88 16.68 -10.05 -1.79
CA ALA A 88 16.58 -10.72 -0.49
C ALA A 88 17.92 -10.75 0.28
N THR A 89 18.63 -9.62 0.34
CA THR A 89 19.84 -9.50 1.16
C THR A 89 19.47 -9.28 2.64
N ASP A 90 20.31 -9.76 3.57
CA ASP A 90 20.04 -9.61 5.02
C ASP A 90 19.86 -8.15 5.44
N ASP A 91 20.65 -7.24 4.84
CA ASP A 91 20.53 -5.80 5.06
C ASP A 91 19.18 -5.25 4.56
N ASN A 92 18.73 -5.64 3.36
CA ASN A 92 17.43 -5.19 2.85
C ASN A 92 16.26 -5.73 3.68
N LEU A 93 16.30 -7.01 4.06
CA LEU A 93 15.29 -7.63 4.93
C LEU A 93 15.24 -6.97 6.31
N SER A 94 16.39 -6.60 6.88
CA SER A 94 16.46 -5.88 8.16
C SER A 94 15.83 -4.49 8.07
N ARG A 95 16.03 -3.78 6.95
CA ARG A 95 15.41 -2.47 6.70
C ARG A 95 13.89 -2.58 6.49
N LEU A 96 13.43 -3.61 5.78
CA LEU A 96 12.00 -3.88 5.62
C LEU A 96 11.33 -4.22 6.95
N LEU A 97 12.01 -4.99 7.82
CA LEU A 97 11.54 -5.27 9.17
C LEU A 97 11.46 -4.00 10.03
N ALA A 98 12.47 -3.13 9.97
CA ALA A 98 12.42 -1.83 10.63
C ALA A 98 11.23 -0.99 10.13
N THR A 99 11.02 -0.93 8.81
CA THR A 99 9.88 -0.22 8.21
C THR A 99 8.53 -0.79 8.68
N GLY A 100 8.41 -2.12 8.77
CA GLY A 100 7.22 -2.78 9.30
C GLY A 100 6.92 -2.44 10.75
N ASN A 101 7.96 -2.38 11.60
CA ASN A 101 7.83 -1.97 13.00
C ASN A 101 7.45 -0.49 13.13
N GLU A 102 8.10 0.39 12.36
CA GLU A 102 7.79 1.82 12.36
C GLU A 102 6.35 2.12 11.91
N LEU A 103 5.77 1.27 11.07
CA LEU A 103 4.38 1.40 10.63
C LEU A 103 3.39 1.30 11.79
N LEU A 104 3.71 0.55 12.86
CA LEU A 104 2.84 0.44 14.04
C LEU A 104 2.65 1.78 14.75
N ASP A 105 3.67 2.63 14.72
CA ASP A 105 3.65 3.97 15.34
C ASP A 105 3.04 5.05 14.45
N LYS A 106 2.84 4.77 13.15
CA LYS A 106 2.22 5.73 12.23
C LYS A 106 0.72 5.84 12.50
N VAL A 107 0.19 7.03 12.20
CA VAL A 107 -1.25 7.30 12.25
C VAL A 107 -1.97 6.37 11.27
N GLU A 108 -3.09 5.83 11.72
CA GLU A 108 -4.01 5.03 10.91
C GLU A 108 -4.41 5.81 9.65
N SER A 109 -4.34 5.15 8.50
CA SER A 109 -4.61 5.80 7.22
C SER A 109 -5.52 4.96 6.34
N ARG A 110 -6.23 5.63 5.44
CA ARG A 110 -7.07 5.03 4.41
C ARG A 110 -6.59 5.45 3.04
N VAL A 111 -6.86 4.60 2.06
CA VAL A 111 -6.68 4.97 0.65
C VAL A 111 -7.78 5.95 0.27
N ASP A 112 -7.38 7.09 -0.27
CA ASP A 112 -8.30 8.01 -0.94
C ASP A 112 -8.72 7.41 -2.28
N LEU A 113 -10.03 7.23 -2.48
CA LEU A 113 -10.58 6.58 -3.68
C LEU A 113 -10.38 7.39 -4.97
N VAL A 114 -10.14 8.70 -4.86
CA VAL A 114 -9.95 9.60 -6.00
C VAL A 114 -8.46 9.67 -6.37
N THR A 115 -7.58 9.77 -5.37
CA THR A 115 -6.14 9.95 -5.61
C THR A 115 -5.32 8.66 -5.51
N GLY A 116 -5.88 7.57 -4.97
CA GLY A 116 -5.18 6.32 -4.70
C GLY A 116 -4.10 6.40 -3.61
N GLY A 117 -3.96 7.56 -2.97
CA GLY A 117 -2.93 7.86 -1.97
C GLY A 117 -3.41 7.61 -0.55
N LEU A 118 -2.47 7.43 0.39
CA LEU A 118 -2.77 7.26 1.81
C LEU A 118 -3.12 8.60 2.45
N ARG A 119 -4.24 8.64 3.18
CA ARG A 119 -4.66 9.79 3.99
C ARG A 119 -4.88 9.39 5.43
N PRO A 120 -4.37 10.14 6.41
CA PRO A 120 -4.65 9.91 7.82
C PRO A 120 -6.16 9.94 8.10
N ILE A 121 -6.61 9.09 9.01
CA ILE A 121 -7.98 9.10 9.50
C ILE A 121 -8.03 9.96 10.76
N THR A 122 -8.99 10.88 10.80
CA THR A 122 -9.36 11.58 12.03
C THR A 122 -10.63 10.95 12.55
N HIS A 123 -10.59 10.41 13.76
CA HIS A 123 -11.76 9.83 14.43
C HIS A 123 -12.69 10.94 14.95
N GLU A 124 -13.95 10.60 15.25
CA GLU A 124 -14.99 11.57 15.63
C GLU A 124 -14.64 12.39 16.90
N ASP A 125 -13.78 11.86 17.76
CA ASP A 125 -13.24 12.50 18.95
C ASP A 125 -12.07 13.48 18.65
N GLY A 126 -11.68 13.61 17.38
CA GLY A 126 -10.57 14.45 16.94
C GLY A 126 -9.18 13.86 17.24
N ALA A 127 -9.11 12.63 17.77
CA ALA A 127 -7.85 11.97 18.07
C ALA A 127 -7.35 11.18 16.85
N ASN A 128 -6.06 11.34 16.54
CA ASN A 128 -5.37 10.45 15.62
C ASN A 128 -4.93 9.20 16.38
N MET A 129 -5.31 8.02 15.88
CA MET A 129 -4.92 6.74 16.44
C MET A 129 -3.74 6.16 15.66
N SER A 130 -2.80 5.46 16.32
CA SER A 130 -1.74 4.73 15.62
C SER A 130 -2.23 3.38 15.10
N ASN A 131 -1.52 2.81 14.11
CA ASN A 131 -1.83 1.49 13.58
C ASN A 131 -1.78 0.39 14.67
N ALA A 132 -0.88 0.50 15.66
CA ALA A 132 -0.83 -0.42 16.79
C ALA A 132 -2.14 -0.44 17.58
N VAL A 133 -2.65 0.73 17.96
CA VAL A 133 -3.90 0.84 18.72
C VAL A 133 -5.10 0.40 17.87
N ALA A 134 -5.09 0.71 16.57
CA ALA A 134 -6.09 0.23 15.62
C ALA A 134 -6.14 -1.30 15.57
N LEU A 135 -4.98 -1.96 15.53
CA LEU A 135 -4.85 -3.41 15.54
C LEU A 135 -5.35 -4.02 16.85
N ASP A 136 -5.02 -3.44 18.00
CA ASP A 136 -5.50 -3.91 19.30
C ASP A 136 -7.02 -3.86 19.38
N TYR A 137 -7.63 -2.74 18.95
CA TYR A 137 -9.09 -2.61 18.88
C TYR A 137 -9.70 -3.64 17.92
N PHE A 138 -9.08 -3.84 16.76
CA PHE A 138 -9.52 -4.84 15.79
C PHE A 138 -9.45 -6.27 16.36
N ALA A 139 -8.38 -6.60 17.09
CA ALA A 139 -8.19 -7.90 17.75
C ALA A 139 -9.24 -8.15 18.83
N GLN A 140 -9.58 -7.14 19.65
CA GLN A 140 -10.64 -7.25 20.65
C GLN A 140 -11.99 -7.61 20.01
N ARG A 141 -12.27 -7.06 18.82
CA ARG A 141 -13.53 -7.33 18.11
C ARG A 141 -13.59 -8.67 17.39
N LEU A 142 -12.45 -9.31 17.12
CA LEU A 142 -12.39 -10.67 16.58
C LEU A 142 -12.67 -11.74 17.65
N ASN A 143 -12.42 -11.41 18.93
CA ASN A 143 -12.64 -12.31 20.07
C ASN A 143 -14.07 -12.27 20.65
N MET A 144 -14.96 -11.45 20.08
CA MET A 144 -16.40 -11.41 20.42
C MET A 144 -17.22 -12.26 19.45
#